data_AF-A0A7W1RSZ4-F1
#
_entry.id   AF-A0A7W1RSZ4-F1
#
_cell.length_a   1.000
_cell.length_b   1.000
_cell.length_c   1.000
_cell.angle_alpha   90.00
_cell.angle_beta   90.00
_cell.angle_gamma   90.00
#
_symmetry.space_group_name_H-M   'P 1'
#
loop_
_entity.id
_entity.type
_entity.pdbx_description
1 polymer ?
#
loop_
_entity_poly.entity_id
_entity_poly.type
_entity_poly.pdbx_seq_one_letter_code
_entity_poly.pdbx_strand_id
1 'polypeptide(L)'
;AALEGRLRVEWRGEERQEGLFVSEGAEVGELETLSGSVWVGAGARIGDGARLMGPVVIGDGAGVGAGASLRDTIIFPGTDVEEGAIVVGGTLGHTGIVESLRPRSA
;
A
#
# COMPACT_ATOMS: atom_id res chain seq x y z
N ALA A 1 10.04 10.93 -2.28
CA ALA A 1 10.08 12.20 -1.50
C ALA A 1 9.20 12.13 -0.25
N ALA A 2 7.91 11.82 -0.35
CA ALA A 2 7.02 11.76 0.81
C ALA A 2 7.34 10.62 1.79
N LEU A 3 7.46 9.40 1.29
CA LEU A 3 7.72 8.22 2.14
C LEU A 3 9.15 8.17 2.72
N GLU A 4 10.07 8.95 2.17
CA GLU A 4 11.46 9.02 2.65
C GLU A 4 11.65 10.16 3.68
N GLY A 5 10.55 10.73 4.20
CA GLY A 5 10.58 11.82 5.18
C GLY A 5 10.94 13.20 4.61
N ARG A 6 11.05 13.34 3.27
CA ARG A 6 11.41 14.61 2.61
C ARG A 6 10.23 15.55 2.39
N LEU A 7 9.01 15.11 2.67
CA LEU A 7 7.79 15.93 2.65
C LEU A 7 7.03 15.71 3.96
N ARG A 8 6.61 16.80 4.61
CA ARG A 8 5.76 16.73 5.80
C ARG A 8 4.31 16.52 5.34
N VAL A 9 3.88 15.26 5.28
CA VAL A 9 2.50 14.88 4.97
C VAL A 9 1.81 14.56 6.28
N GLU A 10 0.59 15.06 6.49
CA GLU A 10 -0.25 14.59 7.59
C GLU A 10 -0.74 13.19 7.24
N TRP A 11 -0.06 12.17 7.76
CA TRP A 11 -0.48 10.78 7.66
C TRP A 11 -1.51 10.45 8.72
N ARG A 12 -2.60 9.80 8.32
CA ARG A 12 -3.64 9.27 9.22
C ARG A 12 -3.42 7.77 9.48
N GLY A 13 -2.30 7.43 10.10
CA GLY A 13 -1.95 6.04 10.41
C GLY A 13 -0.89 5.95 11.51
N GLU A 14 -0.85 4.81 12.18
CA GLU A 14 0.14 4.50 13.22
C GLU A 14 1.28 3.68 12.61
N GLU A 15 2.50 3.93 13.04
CA GLU A 15 3.64 3.07 12.69
C GLU A 15 3.54 1.78 13.53
N ARG A 16 3.15 0.67 12.90
CA ARG A 16 3.00 -0.63 13.60
C ARG A 16 4.34 -1.27 13.92
N GLN A 17 5.32 -1.06 13.05
CA GLN A 17 6.71 -1.47 13.17
C GLN A 17 7.56 -0.62 12.23
N GLU A 18 8.88 -0.64 12.37
CA GLU A 18 9.80 0.22 11.60
C GLU A 18 9.50 0.17 10.10
N GLY A 19 9.12 1.31 9.54
CA GLY A 19 8.84 1.47 8.10
C GLY A 19 7.46 1.01 7.66
N LEU A 20 6.61 0.46 8.53
CA LEU A 20 5.24 0.05 8.22
C LEU A 20 4.22 0.98 8.89
N PHE A 21 3.55 1.78 8.06
CA PHE A 21 2.52 2.72 8.49
C PHE A 21 1.14 2.19 8.10
N VAL A 22 0.24 2.08 9.07
CA VAL A 22 -1.05 1.43 8.89
C VAL A 22 -2.18 2.34 9.36
N SER A 23 -3.10 2.64 8.45
CA SER A 23 -4.31 3.41 8.72
C SER A 23 -5.40 2.59 9.40
N GLU A 24 -6.42 3.28 9.92
CA GLU A 24 -7.55 2.69 10.64
C GLU A 24 -8.24 1.58 9.82
N GLY A 25 -8.57 0.48 10.49
CA GLY A 25 -9.30 -0.65 9.91
C GLY A 25 -8.50 -1.50 8.92
N ALA A 26 -7.24 -1.18 8.64
CA ALA A 26 -6.42 -2.01 7.79
C ALA A 26 -5.97 -3.30 8.50
N GLU A 27 -6.05 -4.39 7.75
CA GLU A 27 -5.69 -5.75 8.17
C GLU A 27 -4.40 -6.15 7.46
N VAL A 28 -3.39 -6.53 8.24
CA VAL A 28 -2.07 -6.91 7.72
C VAL A 28 -1.72 -8.26 8.32
N GLY A 29 -1.64 -9.27 7.46
CA GLY A 29 -1.18 -10.61 7.81
C GLY A 29 0.29 -10.66 8.17
N GLU A 30 0.79 -11.87 8.45
CA GLU A 30 2.21 -12.07 8.76
C GLU A 30 3.06 -11.80 7.51
N LEU A 31 3.89 -10.74 7.55
CA LEU A 31 4.73 -10.37 6.42
C LEU A 31 5.99 -11.24 6.38
N GLU A 32 6.29 -11.82 5.21
CA GLU A 32 7.54 -12.56 5.00
C GLU A 32 8.73 -11.59 4.88
N THR A 33 8.51 -10.40 4.31
CA THR A 33 9.53 -9.37 4.19
C THR A 33 8.91 -7.99 4.30
N LEU A 34 9.53 -7.15 5.12
CA LEU A 34 9.28 -5.72 5.19
C LEU A 34 10.62 -4.99 5.13
N SER A 35 10.77 -4.08 4.18
CA SER A 35 11.93 -3.20 4.10
C SER A 35 11.55 -1.86 3.51
N GLY A 36 12.25 -0.80 3.89
CA GLY A 36 11.91 0.56 3.46
C GLY A 36 10.54 1.01 3.96
N SER A 37 10.01 2.04 3.33
CA SER A 37 8.76 2.69 3.77
C SER A 37 7.55 2.12 3.03
N VAL A 38 6.58 1.63 3.80
CA VAL A 38 5.34 1.02 3.31
C VAL A 38 4.15 1.72 3.96
N TRP A 39 3.26 2.24 3.13
CA TRP A 39 2.01 2.86 3.56
C TRP A 39 0.83 1.95 3.25
N VAL A 40 -0.02 1.70 4.25
CA VAL A 40 -1.24 0.89 4.13
C VAL A 40 -2.45 1.74 4.48
N GLY A 41 -3.26 2.04 3.47
CA GLY A 41 -4.46 2.86 3.57
C GLY A 41 -5.59 2.22 4.36
N ALA A 42 -6.60 3.01 4.71
CA ALA A 42 -7.68 2.60 5.59
C ALA A 42 -8.47 1.42 5.00
N GLY A 43 -8.76 0.42 5.81
CA GLY A 43 -9.51 -0.78 5.38
C GLY A 43 -8.82 -1.65 4.32
N ALA A 44 -7.55 -1.39 3.99
CA ALA A 44 -6.79 -2.26 3.09
C ALA A 44 -6.51 -3.62 3.74
N ARG A 45 -6.38 -4.66 2.92
CA ARG A 45 -6.15 -6.05 3.37
C ARG A 45 -4.88 -6.59 2.74
N ILE A 46 -3.96 -7.07 3.55
CA ILE A 46 -2.70 -7.68 3.10
C ILE A 46 -2.66 -9.12 3.59
N GLY A 47 -2.60 -10.07 2.66
CA GLY A 47 -2.52 -11.50 2.94
C GLY A 47 -1.19 -11.94 3.53
N ASP A 48 -1.21 -13.09 4.18
CA ASP A 48 -0.02 -13.71 4.79
C ASP A 48 1.08 -14.00 3.76
N GLY A 49 2.33 -13.92 4.19
CA GLY A 49 3.51 -14.15 3.36
C GLY A 49 3.77 -13.03 2.34
N ALA A 50 3.06 -11.90 2.41
CA ALA A 50 3.35 -10.78 1.53
C ALA A 50 4.77 -10.23 1.76
N ARG A 51 5.42 -9.81 0.68
CA ARG A 51 6.77 -9.24 0.66
C ARG A 51 6.70 -7.80 0.18
N LEU A 52 6.90 -6.87 1.10
CA LEU A 52 6.75 -5.43 0.85
C LEU A 52 8.13 -4.76 0.93
N MET A 53 8.60 -4.28 -0.21
CA MET A 53 9.93 -3.69 -0.38
C MET A 53 9.78 -2.25 -0.84
N GLY A 54 9.76 -1.35 0.14
CA GLY A 54 9.45 0.06 -0.02
C GLY A 54 10.43 0.81 -0.94
N PRO A 55 10.01 1.97 -1.48
CA PRO A 55 8.71 2.63 -1.25
C PRO A 55 7.51 1.87 -1.83
N VAL A 56 6.52 1.58 -0.98
CA VAL A 56 5.25 0.96 -1.38
C VAL A 56 4.09 1.74 -0.80
N VAL A 57 3.06 2.02 -1.62
CA VAL A 57 1.80 2.62 -1.19
C VAL A 57 0.66 1.69 -1.54
N ILE A 58 -0.16 1.35 -0.57
CA ILE A 58 -1.38 0.57 -0.73
C ILE A 58 -2.53 1.50 -0.36
N GLY A 59 -3.39 1.80 -1.33
CA GLY A 59 -4.52 2.72 -1.15
C GLY A 59 -5.64 2.14 -0.27
N ASP A 60 -6.55 3.02 0.14
CA ASP A 60 -7.70 2.65 0.97
C ASP A 60 -8.52 1.52 0.34
N GLY A 61 -8.89 0.50 1.13
CA GLY A 61 -9.69 -0.63 0.69
C GLY A 61 -9.04 -1.54 -0.36
N ALA A 62 -7.77 -1.32 -0.71
CA ALA A 62 -7.05 -2.19 -1.64
C ALA A 62 -6.78 -3.58 -1.03
N GLY A 63 -6.74 -4.60 -1.88
CA GLY A 63 -6.40 -5.97 -1.51
C GLY A 63 -5.03 -6.37 -2.04
N VAL A 64 -4.19 -6.96 -1.20
CA VAL A 64 -2.94 -7.61 -1.60
C VAL A 64 -3.03 -9.07 -1.21
N GLY A 65 -3.06 -9.95 -2.21
CA GLY A 65 -3.15 -11.40 -2.01
C GLY A 65 -1.95 -11.97 -1.23
N ALA A 66 -2.15 -13.15 -0.64
CA ALA A 66 -1.10 -13.86 0.08
C ALA A 66 0.13 -14.11 -0.83
N GLY A 67 1.32 -14.07 -0.25
CA GLY A 67 2.58 -14.33 -0.97
C GLY A 67 2.97 -13.29 -2.04
N ALA A 68 2.15 -12.26 -2.27
CA ALA A 68 2.42 -11.23 -3.26
C ALA A 68 3.69 -10.43 -2.93
N SER A 69 4.44 -10.06 -3.96
CA SER A 69 5.70 -9.30 -3.85
C SER A 69 5.56 -7.93 -4.49
N LEU A 70 5.63 -6.89 -3.67
CA LEU A 70 5.54 -5.50 -4.11
C LEU A 70 6.87 -4.79 -3.85
N ARG A 71 7.45 -4.21 -4.90
CA ARG A 71 8.65 -3.38 -4.80
C ARG A 71 8.47 -2.08 -5.57
N ASP A 72 8.83 -0.94 -4.97
CA ASP A 72 8.80 0.36 -5.64
C ASP A 72 7.43 0.64 -6.33
N THR A 73 6.32 0.39 -5.62
CA THR A 73 4.98 0.23 -6.24
C THR A 73 3.89 1.06 -5.57
N ILE A 74 2.93 1.53 -6.36
CA ILE A 74 1.71 2.19 -5.89
C ILE A 74 0.48 1.37 -6.30
N ILE A 75 -0.35 0.99 -5.34
CA ILE A 75 -1.65 0.34 -5.56
C ILE A 75 -2.73 1.37 -5.24
N PHE A 76 -3.57 1.73 -6.21
CA PHE A 76 -4.63 2.69 -5.99
C PHE A 76 -5.76 2.13 -5.10
N PRO A 77 -6.55 3.01 -4.46
CA PRO A 77 -7.67 2.59 -3.63
C PRO A 77 -8.60 1.59 -4.32
N GLY A 78 -9.11 0.61 -3.56
CA GLY A 78 -10.04 -0.41 -4.04
C GLY A 78 -9.50 -1.33 -5.14
N THR A 79 -8.18 -1.35 -5.35
CA THR A 79 -7.54 -2.22 -6.35
C THR A 79 -7.04 -3.51 -5.70
N ASP A 80 -7.31 -4.65 -6.33
CA ASP A 80 -6.84 -5.96 -5.87
C ASP A 80 -5.59 -6.41 -6.63
N VAL A 81 -4.63 -6.94 -5.88
CA VAL A 81 -3.44 -7.63 -6.38
C VAL A 81 -3.61 -9.11 -6.08
N GLU A 82 -3.51 -9.93 -7.12
CA GLU A 82 -3.68 -11.38 -7.03
C GLU A 82 -2.66 -12.06 -6.10
N GLU A 83 -3.04 -13.23 -5.59
CA GLU A 83 -2.16 -14.10 -4.81
C GLU A 83 -0.86 -14.42 -5.57
N GLY A 84 0.28 -14.31 -4.90
CA GLY A 84 1.59 -14.61 -5.47
C GLY A 84 2.05 -13.66 -6.59
N ALA A 85 1.29 -12.60 -6.90
CA ALA A 85 1.67 -11.65 -7.93
C ALA A 85 3.00 -10.95 -7.61
N ILE A 86 3.76 -10.61 -8.65
CA ILE A 86 5.02 -9.86 -8.52
C ILE A 86 4.87 -8.55 -9.26
N VAL A 87 5.04 -7.43 -8.54
CA VAL A 87 5.00 -6.08 -9.09
C VAL A 87 6.25 -5.32 -8.68
N VAL A 88 6.95 -4.77 -9.67
CA VAL A 88 8.17 -3.97 -9.48
C VAL A 88 8.08 -2.69 -10.29
N GLY A 89 8.24 -1.54 -9.63
CA GLY A 89 8.22 -0.23 -10.31
C GLY A 89 6.85 0.13 -10.92
N GLY A 90 5.76 -0.42 -10.36
CA GLY A 90 4.43 -0.36 -10.98
C GLY A 90 3.48 0.63 -10.33
N THR A 91 2.45 1.04 -11.09
CA THR A 91 1.25 1.68 -10.54
C THR A 91 0.03 0.90 -11.02
N LEU A 92 -0.75 0.35 -10.08
CA LEU A 92 -1.92 -0.48 -10.38
C LEU A 92 -3.21 0.26 -10.02
N GLY A 93 -4.22 0.10 -10.86
CA GLY A 93 -5.56 0.62 -10.63
C GLY A 93 -6.61 -0.27 -11.31
N HIS A 94 -7.80 -0.35 -10.74
CA HIS A 94 -8.93 -1.03 -11.34
C HIS A 94 -9.58 -0.19 -12.47
N THR A 95 -10.47 -0.80 -13.27
CA THR A 95 -11.26 -0.07 -14.27
C THR A 95 -12.09 1.01 -13.61
N GLY A 96 -12.07 2.23 -14.14
CA GLY A 96 -12.76 3.39 -13.56
C GLY A 96 -12.00 4.07 -12.42
N ILE A 97 -10.71 3.75 -12.24
CA ILE A 97 -9.92 4.33 -11.14
C ILE A 97 -9.79 5.85 -11.23
N VAL A 98 -9.71 6.41 -12.44
CA VAL A 98 -9.54 7.87 -12.60
C VAL A 98 -10.78 8.61 -12.09
N GLU A 99 -11.96 8.05 -12.32
CA GLU A 99 -13.24 8.57 -11.88
C GLU A 99 -13.49 8.35 -10.38
N SER A 100 -12.87 7.33 -9.77
CA SER A 100 -13.00 7.03 -8.34
C SER A 100 -12.08 7.88 -7.46
N LEU A 101 -11.00 8.44 -8.02
CA LEU A 101 -10.11 9.33 -7.30
C LEU A 101 -10.80 10.67 -7.01
N ARG A 102 -10.66 11.15 -5.77
CA ARG A 102 -11.17 12.48 -5.40
C ARG A 102 -10.49 13.54 -6.28
N PRO A 103 -11.25 14.49 -6.86
CA PRO A 103 -10.66 15.63 -7.54
C PRO A 103 -9.70 16.35 -6.60
N ARG A 104 -8.52 16.74 -7.10
CA ARG A 104 -7.61 17.56 -6.32
C ARG A 104 -8.33 18.87 -6.03
N SER A 105 -8.61 19.16 -4.76
CA SER A 105 -9.01 20.51 -4.37
C SER A 105 -7.92 21.47 -4.82
N ALA A 106 -8.30 22.45 -5.62
CA ALA A 106 -7.43 23.53 -6.08
C ALA A 106 -6.96 24.38 -4.89
#